data_AF-A0A2E6IZC1-F1
#
_entry.id   AF-A0A2E6IZC1-F1
#
_cell.length_a   1.000
_cell.length_b   1.000
_cell.length_c   1.000
_cell.angle_alpha   90.00
_cell.angle_beta   90.00
_cell.angle_gamma   90.00
#
_symmetry.space_group_name_H-M   'P 1'
#
loop_
_entity.id
_entity.type
_entity.pdbx_description
1 polymer ?
#
loop_
_entity_poly.entity_id
_entity_poly.type
_entity_poly.pdbx_seq_one_letter_code
_entity_poly.pdbx_strand_id
1 'polypeptide(L)'
;MTIEFLILTILGLTAYSFFLSKRKASALNAVNPLNVHSQPHYHGLFSAILTIAPAIILLFLWSWLENSIFKTNLESYFSDVVDPYKVYFYVSGVKSFVAGASDTLMNHSNFSAAVEHYETST
;
A
#
# COMPACT_ATOMS: atom_id res chain seq x y z
N MET A 1 -8.92 -0.78 -2.44
CA MET A 1 -7.93 -0.26 -3.41
C MET A 1 -6.69 -1.11 -3.26
N THR A 2 -6.21 -1.77 -4.31
CA THR A 2 -5.11 -2.74 -4.19
C THR A 2 -3.74 -2.07 -4.38
N ILE A 3 -2.67 -2.75 -3.97
CA ILE A 3 -1.30 -2.23 -4.09
C ILE A 3 -0.88 -2.09 -5.57
N GLU A 4 -1.35 -2.99 -6.43
CA GLU A 4 -1.11 -2.95 -7.87
C GLU A 4 -1.69 -1.67 -8.47
N PHE A 5 -2.90 -1.29 -8.06
CA PHE A 5 -3.54 -0.05 -8.51
C PHE A 5 -2.74 1.19 -8.10
N LEU A 6 -2.20 1.22 -6.88
CA LEU A 6 -1.33 2.31 -6.40
C LEU A 6 -0.05 2.41 -7.21
N ILE A 7 0.63 1.28 -7.45
CA ILE A 7 1.87 1.24 -8.23
C ILE A 7 1.60 1.74 -9.66
N LEU A 8 0.54 1.25 -10.31
CA LEU A 8 0.16 1.68 -11.65
C LEU A 8 -0.16 3.18 -11.70
N THR A 9 -0.84 3.70 -10.67
CA THR A 9 -1.15 5.13 -10.56
C THR A 9 0.13 5.96 -10.44
N ILE A 10 1.07 5.56 -9.58
CA ILE A 10 2.35 6.25 -9.41
C ILE A 10 3.13 6.25 -10.72
N LEU A 11 3.26 5.09 -11.38
CA LEU A 11 3.95 4.99 -12.67
C LEU A 11 3.29 5.87 -13.74
N GLY A 12 1.96 5.88 -13.80
CA GLY A 12 1.18 6.73 -14.69
C GLY A 12 1.43 8.21 -14.44
N LEU A 13 1.42 8.65 -13.19
CA LEU A 13 1.70 10.04 -12.81
C LEU A 13 3.15 10.44 -13.06
N THR A 14 4.11 9.54 -12.84
CA THR A 14 5.54 9.76 -13.15
C THR A 14 5.75 9.93 -14.65
N ALA A 15 5.15 9.07 -15.46
CA ALA A 15 5.21 9.20 -16.92
C ALA A 15 4.55 10.51 -17.38
N TYR A 16 3.37 10.81 -16.83
CA TYR A 16 2.65 12.05 -17.13
C TYR A 16 3.47 13.29 -16.78
N SER A 17 4.07 13.34 -15.60
CA SER A 17 4.89 14.49 -15.16
C SER A 17 6.15 14.66 -16.00
N PHE A 18 6.78 13.56 -16.43
CA PHE A 18 7.90 13.59 -17.39
C PHE A 18 7.50 14.27 -18.70
N PHE A 19 6.44 13.79 -19.36
CA PHE A 19 6.03 14.32 -20.66
C PHE A 19 5.53 15.76 -20.58
N LEU A 20 4.80 16.11 -19.51
CA LEU A 20 4.31 17.46 -19.30
C LEU A 20 5.47 18.45 -19.15
N SER A 21 6.43 18.14 -18.27
CA SER A 21 7.59 19.00 -17.99
C SER A 21 8.54 19.09 -19.18
N LYS A 22 8.75 17.98 -19.91
CA LYS A 22 9.51 17.98 -21.18
C LYS A 22 8.86 18.88 -22.23
N ARG A 23 7.54 18.76 -22.42
CA ARG A 23 6.79 19.59 -23.40
C ARG A 23 6.86 21.07 -23.04
N LYS A 24 6.69 21.41 -21.76
CA LYS A 24 6.81 22.78 -21.26
C LYS A 24 8.21 23.36 -21.54
N ALA A 25 9.26 22.61 -21.23
CA ALA A 25 10.64 23.06 -21.47
C ALA A 25 10.95 23.21 -22.98
N SER A 26 10.44 22.30 -23.81
CA SER A 26 10.57 22.40 -25.27
C SER A 26 9.88 23.64 -25.85
N ALA A 27 8.67 23.95 -25.37
CA ALA A 27 7.95 25.15 -25.80
C ALA A 27 8.68 26.42 -25.36
N LEU A 28 9.24 26.45 -24.15
CA LEU A 28 10.02 27.58 -23.66
C LEU A 28 11.32 27.79 -24.46
N ASN A 29 12.01 26.69 -24.79
CA ASN A 29 13.23 26.73 -25.59
C ASN A 29 12.98 27.25 -27.02
N ALA A 30 11.81 26.94 -27.59
CA ALA A 30 11.43 27.47 -28.91
C ALA A 30 11.18 28.99 -28.91
N VAL A 31 10.75 29.55 -27.78
CA VAL A 31 10.44 30.99 -27.64
C VAL A 31 11.66 31.79 -27.18
N ASN A 32 12.46 31.27 -26.24
CA ASN A 32 13.61 31.96 -25.66
C ASN A 32 14.79 30.99 -25.41
N PRO A 33 15.52 30.58 -26.46
CA PRO A 33 16.54 29.54 -26.35
C PRO A 33 17.71 29.93 -25.43
N LEU A 34 18.06 31.21 -25.35
CA LEU A 34 19.16 31.71 -24.52
C LEU A 34 18.87 31.62 -23.01
N ASN A 35 17.60 31.51 -22.60
CA ASN A 35 17.20 31.43 -21.20
C ASN A 35 17.04 29.98 -20.68
N VAL A 36 17.19 28.98 -21.55
CA VAL A 36 17.02 27.56 -21.18
C VAL A 36 18.38 26.88 -21.15
N HIS A 37 19.00 26.82 -19.97
CA HIS A 37 20.35 26.27 -19.80
C HIS A 37 20.41 24.73 -19.82
N SER A 38 19.28 24.02 -19.67
CA SER A 38 19.22 22.57 -19.66
C SER A 38 18.27 22.02 -20.72
N GLN A 39 18.62 20.87 -21.31
CA GLN A 39 17.79 20.26 -22.35
C GLN A 39 16.41 19.87 -21.79
N PRO A 40 15.32 19.94 -22.60
CA PRO A 40 13.97 19.61 -22.17
C PRO A 40 13.83 18.23 -21.50
N HIS A 41 14.68 17.28 -21.88
CA HIS A 41 14.71 15.95 -21.27
C HIS A 41 15.05 15.97 -19.77
N TYR A 42 15.98 16.83 -19.33
CA TYR A 42 16.36 16.94 -17.92
C TYR A 42 15.22 17.49 -17.06
N HIS A 43 14.43 18.43 -17.58
CA HIS A 43 13.23 18.91 -16.89
C HIS A 43 12.18 17.80 -16.71
N GLY A 44 12.01 16.95 -17.72
CA GLY A 44 11.17 15.77 -17.64
C GLY A 44 11.67 14.81 -16.55
N LEU A 45 12.94 14.42 -16.59
CA LEU A 45 13.53 13.50 -15.61
C LEU A 45 13.46 14.04 -14.18
N PHE A 46 13.78 15.32 -13.98
CA PHE A 46 13.69 15.96 -12.67
C PHE A 46 12.27 15.90 -12.12
N SER A 47 11.27 16.25 -12.94
CA SER A 47 9.86 16.19 -12.55
C SER A 47 9.41 14.76 -12.24
N ALA A 48 9.86 13.78 -13.02
CA ALA A 48 9.57 12.37 -12.80
C ALA A 48 10.13 11.89 -11.45
N ILE A 49 11.39 12.22 -11.16
CA ILE A 49 12.06 11.90 -9.89
C ILE A 49 11.32 12.54 -8.71
N LEU A 50 10.98 13.82 -8.82
CA LEU A 50 10.19 14.52 -7.78
C LEU A 50 8.77 13.97 -7.61
N THR A 51 8.25 13.23 -8.58
CA THR A 51 6.95 12.56 -8.47
C THR A 51 7.10 11.19 -7.81
N ILE A 52 8.02 10.35 -8.33
CA ILE A 52 8.13 8.95 -7.90
C ILE A 52 8.83 8.83 -6.54
N ALA A 53 9.90 9.58 -6.29
CA ALA A 53 10.71 9.42 -5.08
C ALA A 53 9.90 9.65 -3.79
N PRO A 54 9.18 10.79 -3.60
CA PRO A 54 8.40 10.98 -2.38
C PRO A 54 7.24 9.99 -2.27
N ALA A 55 6.62 9.59 -3.39
CA ALA A 55 5.54 8.61 -3.37
C ALA A 55 6.02 7.24 -2.88
N ILE A 56 7.17 6.77 -3.38
CA ILE A 56 7.77 5.50 -2.95
C ILE A 56 8.24 5.58 -1.50
N ILE A 57 8.88 6.67 -1.08
CA ILE A 57 9.26 6.90 0.32
C ILE A 57 8.04 6.83 1.23
N LEU A 58 6.94 7.49 0.86
CA LEU A 58 5.70 7.47 1.63
C LEU A 58 5.11 6.07 1.74
N LEU A 59 5.08 5.30 0.64
CA LEU A 59 4.58 3.92 0.67
C LEU A 59 5.40 3.02 1.58
N PHE A 60 6.74 3.13 1.53
CA PHE A 60 7.61 2.36 2.42
C PHE A 60 7.41 2.73 3.89
N LEU A 61 7.36 4.03 4.19
CA LEU A 61 7.12 4.51 5.54
C LEU A 61 5.75 4.05 6.04
N TRP A 62 4.71 4.20 5.24
CA TRP A 62 3.36 3.78 5.61
C TRP A 62 3.29 2.28 5.90
N SER A 63 3.88 1.43 5.05
CA SER A 63 3.90 -0.02 5.28
C SER A 63 4.59 -0.40 6.60
N TRP A 64 5.67 0.31 6.94
CA TRP A 64 6.34 0.12 8.23
C TRP A 64 5.49 0.57 9.42
N LEU A 65 4.88 1.77 9.33
CA LEU A 65 3.97 2.30 10.37
C LEU A 65 2.76 1.40 10.58
N GLU A 66 2.08 1.00 9.49
CA GLU A 66 0.90 0.14 9.51
C GLU A 66 1.17 -1.16 10.27
N ASN A 67 2.27 -1.85 9.95
CA ASN A 67 2.64 -3.09 10.61
C ASN A 67 2.93 -2.88 12.10
N SER A 68 3.57 -1.76 12.47
CA SER A 68 3.82 -1.44 13.88
C SER A 68 2.51 -1.18 14.64
N ILE A 69 1.64 -0.34 14.09
CA ILE A 69 0.35 0.01 14.69
C ILE A 69 -0.53 -1.24 14.81
N PHE A 70 -0.58 -2.07 13.77
CA PHE A 70 -1.36 -3.31 13.78
C PHE A 70 -0.90 -4.25 14.90
N LYS A 71 0.41 -4.48 15.04
CA LYS A 71 0.95 -5.34 16.10
C LYS A 71 0.60 -4.82 17.50
N THR A 72 0.81 -3.53 17.76
CA THR A 72 0.50 -2.95 19.07
C THR A 72 -0.99 -3.03 19.39
N ASN A 73 -1.87 -2.76 18.42
CA ASN A 73 -3.32 -2.90 18.64
C ASN A 73 -3.73 -4.37 18.85
N LEU A 74 -3.05 -5.31 18.20
CA LEU A 74 -3.35 -6.72 18.30
C LEU A 74 -2.93 -7.29 19.68
N GLU A 75 -1.74 -6.92 20.17
CA GLU A 75 -1.29 -7.19 21.53
C GLU A 75 -2.23 -6.52 22.57
N SER A 76 -2.64 -5.28 22.26
CA SER A 76 -3.78 -4.55 22.80
C SER A 76 -5.00 -5.43 23.11
N TYR A 77 -5.58 -5.89 22.00
CA TYR A 77 -6.88 -6.51 21.93
C TYR A 77 -6.90 -7.89 22.58
N PHE A 78 -5.83 -8.68 22.41
CA PHE A 78 -5.73 -10.04 22.96
C PHE A 78 -4.95 -10.10 24.28
N SER A 79 -4.96 -9.01 25.05
CA SER A 79 -4.24 -8.94 26.34
C SER A 79 -4.73 -9.96 27.38
N ASP A 80 -5.94 -10.50 27.21
CA ASP A 80 -6.55 -11.55 28.03
C ASP A 80 -6.16 -12.98 27.59
N VAL A 81 -5.62 -13.14 26.38
CA VAL A 81 -5.20 -14.44 25.86
C VAL A 81 -3.78 -14.74 26.33
N VAL A 82 -3.69 -15.64 27.31
CA VAL A 82 -2.41 -16.02 27.95
C VAL A 82 -1.46 -16.78 27.01
N ASP A 83 -1.98 -17.45 25.98
CA ASP A 83 -1.20 -18.25 25.04
C ASP A 83 -0.92 -17.49 23.73
N PRO A 84 0.32 -17.01 23.49
CA PRO A 84 0.67 -16.23 22.30
C PRO A 84 0.53 -17.02 21.00
N TYR A 85 0.67 -18.35 21.06
CA TYR A 85 0.59 -19.21 19.86
C TYR A 85 -0.84 -19.30 19.33
N LYS A 86 -1.85 -19.20 20.21
CA LYS A 86 -3.26 -19.15 19.81
C LYS A 86 -3.57 -17.86 19.05
N VAL A 87 -3.08 -16.71 19.54
CA VAL A 87 -3.27 -15.43 18.86
C VAL A 87 -2.64 -15.45 17.47
N TYR A 88 -1.40 -15.92 17.36
CA TYR A 88 -0.72 -16.06 16.07
C TYR A 88 -1.48 -17.01 15.12
N PHE A 89 -1.94 -18.15 15.63
CA PHE A 89 -2.69 -19.14 14.85
C PHE A 89 -3.99 -18.55 14.28
N TYR A 90 -4.85 -17.94 15.10
CA TYR A 90 -6.11 -17.36 14.61
C TYR A 90 -5.89 -16.20 13.64
N VAL A 91 -4.94 -15.30 13.94
CA VAL A 91 -4.65 -14.15 13.07
C VAL A 91 -4.06 -14.58 11.74
N SER A 92 -3.14 -15.55 11.72
CA SER A 92 -2.60 -16.11 10.48
C SER A 92 -3.65 -16.88 9.68
N GLY A 93 -4.61 -17.53 10.36
CA GLY A 93 -5.77 -18.15 9.75
C GLY A 93 -6.67 -17.17 9.01
N VAL A 94 -7.08 -16.08 9.68
CA VAL A 94 -7.89 -15.02 9.06
C VAL A 94 -7.16 -14.41 7.86
N LYS A 95 -5.85 -14.14 7.98
CA LYS A 95 -5.04 -13.63 6.86
C LYS A 95 -5.02 -14.60 5.68
N SER A 96 -4.87 -15.91 5.94
CA SER A 96 -4.84 -16.94 4.90
C SER A 96 -6.20 -17.11 4.23
N PHE A 97 -7.28 -17.01 4.99
CA PHE A 97 -8.65 -17.05 4.48
C PHE A 97 -8.95 -15.85 3.57
N VAL A 98 -8.67 -14.63 4.04
CA VAL A 98 -8.88 -13.39 3.25
C VAL A 98 -8.01 -13.38 1.98
N ALA A 99 -6.81 -13.97 2.04
CA ALA A 99 -5.95 -14.14 0.88
C ALA A 99 -6.43 -15.22 -0.10
N GLY A 100 -7.51 -15.95 0.22
CA GLY A 100 -8.02 -17.07 -0.58
C GLY A 100 -7.09 -18.29 -0.59
N ALA A 101 -6.15 -18.39 0.36
CA ALA A 101 -5.14 -19.43 0.40
C ALA A 101 -5.60 -20.68 1.15
N SER A 102 -6.48 -20.54 2.16
CA SER A 102 -6.95 -21.66 2.97
C SER A 102 -8.17 -21.29 3.82
N ASP A 103 -9.19 -22.16 3.78
CA ASP A 103 -10.38 -22.10 4.65
C ASP A 103 -10.24 -23.03 5.86
N THR A 104 -9.13 -23.75 5.97
CA THR A 104 -8.92 -24.82 6.96
C THR A 104 -9.16 -24.33 8.39
N LEU A 105 -8.85 -23.07 8.70
CA LEU A 105 -9.05 -22.51 10.04
C LEU A 105 -10.53 -22.24 10.36
N MET A 106 -11.33 -21.81 9.38
CA MET A 106 -12.79 -21.69 9.55
C MET A 106 -13.44 -23.06 9.75
N ASN A 107 -12.84 -24.10 9.17
CA ASN A 107 -13.32 -25.47 9.28
C ASN A 107 -12.76 -26.23 10.51
N HIS A 108 -11.67 -25.75 11.12
CA HIS A 108 -10.96 -26.45 12.20
C HIS A 108 -11.65 -26.32 13.57
N SER A 109 -12.38 -25.24 13.86
CA SER A 109 -12.69 -24.89 15.25
C SER A 109 -14.17 -24.71 15.54
N ASN A 110 -15.06 -25.62 15.09
CA ASN A 110 -16.52 -25.52 15.28
C ASN A 110 -17.06 -24.10 15.04
N PHE A 111 -16.39 -23.34 14.15
CA PHE A 111 -16.56 -21.90 14.06
C PHE A 111 -17.98 -21.58 13.61
N SER A 112 -18.48 -22.35 12.63
CA SER A 112 -19.88 -22.32 12.19
C SER A 112 -20.87 -22.63 13.32
N ALA A 113 -20.57 -23.59 14.20
CA ALA A 113 -21.44 -23.92 15.32
C ALA A 113 -21.43 -22.84 16.41
N ALA A 114 -20.29 -22.17 16.64
CA ALA A 114 -20.20 -21.02 17.53
C ALA A 114 -20.94 -19.80 16.96
N VAL A 115 -20.81 -19.52 15.65
CA VAL A 115 -21.56 -18.49 14.94
C VAL A 115 -23.06 -18.74 15.06
N GLU A 116 -23.52 -19.97 14.77
CA GLU A 116 -24.92 -20.38 14.88
C GLU A 116 -25.44 -20.21 16.32
N HIS A 117 -24.65 -20.56 17.33
CA HIS A 117 -25.02 -20.36 18.73
C HIS A 117 -25.26 -18.88 19.07
N TYR A 118 -24.40 -17.96 18.59
CA TYR A 118 -24.55 -16.53 18.88
C TYR A 118 -25.65 -15.87 18.05
N GLU A 119 -25.89 -16.31 16.81
CA GLU A 119 -27.01 -15.82 15.99
C GLU A 119 -28.38 -16.23 16.54
N THR A 120 -28.46 -17.39 17.21
CA THR A 120 -29.70 -17.91 17.80
C THR A 120 -29.93 -17.51 19.27
N SER A 121 -28.89 -16.98 19.94
CA SER A 121 -28.95 -16.58 21.36
C SER A 121 -29.23 -15.09 21.58
N THR A 122 -29.54 -14.34 20.51
CA THR A 122 -30.09 -12.97 20.53
C THR A 122 -31.53 -12.96 20.06
#